data_AF-A0A1E3WJ08-F1
#
_entry.id   AF-A0A1E3WJ08-F1
#
_cell.length_a   1.000
_cell.length_b   1.000
_cell.length_c   1.000
_cell.angle_alpha   90.00
_cell.angle_beta   90.00
_cell.angle_gamma   90.00
#
_symmetry.space_group_name_H-M   'P 1'
#
loop_
_entity.id
_entity.type
_entity.pdbx_description
1 polymer ?
#
loop_
_entity_poly.entity_id
_entity_poly.type
_entity_poly.pdbx_seq_one_letter_code
_entity_poly.pdbx_strand_id
1 'polypeptide(L)'
;MSNSLRFNAKLALTDMIWTAEPRNALKVIRSYCPFLNSGELAAEITESALKIDAAYQANQSAKELDKMMLALKQKATGIDIADARMMGLIPNYQDTLDNLPFCRNALSVDLLIEEGFSYE
;
A
#
# COMPACT_ATOMS: atom_id res chain seq x y z
N MET A 1 -12.52 21.04 -20.20
CA MET A 1 -11.11 20.90 -19.74
C MET A 1 -10.97 20.63 -18.23
N SER A 2 -11.92 21.02 -17.38
CA SER A 2 -11.86 20.84 -15.91
C SER A 2 -11.97 19.39 -15.39
N ASN A 3 -12.69 18.50 -16.09
CA ASN A 3 -12.85 17.10 -15.65
C ASN A 3 -11.58 16.26 -15.80
N SER A 4 -10.74 16.53 -16.81
CA SER A 4 -9.49 15.80 -17.03
C SER A 4 -8.43 16.11 -15.95
N LEU A 5 -8.34 17.37 -15.52
CA LEU A 5 -7.46 17.78 -14.41
C LEU A 5 -7.86 17.13 -13.08
N ARG A 6 -9.17 17.06 -12.78
CA ARG A 6 -9.69 16.41 -11.57
C ARG A 6 -9.46 14.91 -11.57
N PHE A 7 -9.61 14.26 -12.74
CA PHE A 7 -9.36 12.83 -12.90
C PHE A 7 -7.88 12.48 -12.72
N ASN A 8 -6.98 13.26 -13.32
CA ASN A 8 -5.54 13.07 -13.17
C ASN A 8 -5.07 13.29 -11.73
N ALA A 9 -5.62 14.31 -11.03
CA ALA A 9 -5.32 14.54 -9.63
C ALA A 9 -5.77 13.38 -8.74
N LYS A 10 -6.97 12.83 -8.97
CA LYS A 10 -7.47 11.69 -8.19
C LYS A 10 -6.61 10.44 -8.39
N LEU A 11 -6.21 10.14 -9.62
CA LEU A 11 -5.31 9.01 -9.91
C LEU A 11 -3.93 9.17 -9.26
N ALA A 12 -3.33 10.37 -9.37
CA ALA A 12 -2.03 10.65 -8.75
C ALA A 12 -2.07 10.54 -7.22
N LEU A 13 -3.17 10.96 -6.60
CA LEU A 13 -3.38 10.84 -5.16
C LEU A 13 -3.60 9.39 -4.71
N THR A 14 -4.33 8.61 -5.51
CA THR A 14 -4.49 7.17 -5.29
C THR A 14 -3.14 6.45 -5.36
N ASP A 15 -2.34 6.72 -6.39
CA ASP A 15 -0.99 6.16 -6.55
C ASP A 15 -0.07 6.54 -5.37
N MET A 16 -0.09 7.81 -4.96
CA MET A 16 0.65 8.30 -3.80
C MET A 16 0.30 7.54 -2.50
N ILE A 17 -0.96 7.17 -2.29
CA ILE A 17 -1.38 6.36 -1.13
C ILE A 17 -0.91 4.91 -1.27
N TRP A 18 -1.03 4.32 -2.46
CA TRP A 18 -0.68 2.91 -2.68
C TRP A 18 0.84 2.66 -2.61
N THR A 19 1.64 3.66 -2.98
CA THR A 19 3.10 3.67 -2.84
C THR A 19 3.58 4.04 -1.43
N ALA A 20 2.69 4.49 -0.53
CA ALA A 20 3.06 4.87 0.82
C ALA A 20 3.57 3.68 1.64
N GLU A 21 4.54 3.97 2.51
CA GLU A 21 5.18 3.06 3.45
C GLU A 21 4.76 3.42 4.89
N PRO A 22 4.86 2.48 5.86
CA PRO A 22 4.50 2.77 7.25
C PRO A 22 5.18 4.03 7.82
N ARG A 23 6.45 4.26 7.50
CA ARG A 23 7.25 5.42 7.97
C ARG A 23 6.76 6.78 7.49
N ASN A 24 5.97 6.84 6.41
CA ASN A 24 5.51 8.09 5.80
C ASN A 24 3.98 8.17 5.68
N ALA A 25 3.25 7.17 6.16
CA ALA A 25 1.80 7.05 6.07
C ALA A 25 1.08 8.32 6.53
N LEU A 26 1.44 8.86 7.69
CA LEU A 26 0.81 10.08 8.24
C LEU A 26 1.01 11.31 7.34
N LYS A 27 2.22 11.48 6.79
CA LYS A 27 2.55 12.60 5.91
C LYS A 27 1.76 12.52 4.59
N VAL A 28 1.70 11.31 4.02
CA VAL A 28 0.98 11.05 2.77
C VAL A 28 -0.52 11.28 2.96
N ILE A 29 -1.12 10.73 4.02
CA ILE A 29 -2.55 10.89 4.29
C ILE A 29 -2.93 12.33 4.57
N ARG A 30 -2.13 13.09 5.34
CA ARG A 30 -2.38 14.53 5.55
C ARG A 30 -2.38 15.33 4.26
N SER A 31 -1.56 14.93 3.28
CA SER A 31 -1.53 15.57 1.96
C SER A 31 -2.74 15.17 1.10
N TYR A 32 -3.31 13.99 1.35
CA TYR A 32 -4.50 13.47 0.67
C TYR A 32 -5.83 14.00 1.24
N CYS A 33 -5.95 14.15 2.56
CA CYS A 33 -7.19 14.53 3.25
C CYS A 33 -7.91 15.78 2.67
N PRO A 34 -7.22 16.86 2.23
CA PRO A 34 -7.88 18.02 1.63
C PRO A 34 -8.70 17.71 0.36
N PHE A 35 -8.46 16.56 -0.27
CA PHE A 35 -9.14 16.13 -1.51
C PHE A 35 -10.34 15.21 -1.24
N LEU A 36 -10.64 14.91 0.03
CA LEU A 36 -11.80 14.14 0.42
C LEU A 36 -13.01 15.03 0.64
N ASN A 37 -14.17 14.58 0.15
CA ASN A 37 -15.42 15.32 0.25
C ASN A 37 -16.06 15.27 1.65
N SER A 38 -15.56 14.44 2.57
CA SER A 38 -16.11 14.26 3.92
C SER A 38 -15.04 14.46 4.99
N GLY A 39 -15.30 15.38 5.93
CA GLY A 39 -14.43 15.64 7.08
C GLY A 39 -14.37 14.47 8.06
N GLU A 40 -15.44 13.68 8.18
CA GLU A 40 -15.47 12.49 9.04
C GLU A 40 -14.57 11.39 8.48
N LEU A 41 -14.69 11.09 7.18
CA LEU A 41 -13.80 10.12 6.52
C LEU A 41 -12.33 10.57 6.61
N ALA A 42 -12.06 11.86 6.40
CA ALA A 42 -10.73 12.44 6.52
C ALA A 42 -10.17 12.30 7.94
N ALA A 43 -10.99 12.52 8.97
CA ALA A 43 -10.59 12.34 10.37
C ALA A 43 -10.25 10.88 10.67
N GLU A 44 -11.10 9.93 10.25
CA GLU A 44 -10.90 8.51 10.48
C GLU A 44 -9.61 7.98 9.82
N ILE A 45 -9.36 8.33 8.55
CA ILE A 45 -8.12 7.89 7.89
C ILE A 45 -6.88 8.53 8.51
N THR A 46 -7.00 9.77 9.00
CA THR A 46 -5.91 10.46 9.69
C THR A 46 -5.60 9.77 11.02
N GLU A 47 -6.62 9.35 11.76
CA GLU A 47 -6.46 8.58 12.99
C GLU A 47 -5.82 7.21 12.72
N SER A 48 -6.26 6.50 11.68
CA SER A 48 -5.61 5.26 11.24
C SER A 48 -4.14 5.47 10.89
N ALA A 49 -3.80 6.57 10.20
CA ALA A 49 -2.42 6.90 9.87
C ALA A 49 -1.57 7.24 11.11
N LEU A 50 -2.16 7.91 12.11
CA LEU A 50 -1.50 8.15 13.41
C LEU A 50 -1.21 6.84 14.15
N LYS A 51 -2.14 5.89 14.12
CA LYS A 51 -1.93 4.56 14.73
C LYS A 51 -0.80 3.80 14.06
N ILE A 52 -0.68 3.90 12.74
CA ILE A 52 0.42 3.27 11.98
C ILE A 52 1.76 3.93 12.31
N ASP A 53 1.81 5.26 12.37
CA ASP A 53 3.03 5.99 12.75
C ASP A 53 3.47 5.58 14.16
N ALA A 54 2.56 5.55 15.13
CA ALA A 54 2.86 5.07 16.49
C ALA A 54 3.32 3.61 16.53
N ALA A 55 2.67 2.72 15.78
CA ALA A 55 3.06 1.32 15.66
C ALA A 55 4.46 1.15 15.03
N TYR A 56 4.79 1.98 14.04
CA TYR A 56 6.11 2.00 13.41
C TYR A 56 7.17 2.48 14.39
N GLN A 57 6.94 3.58 15.12
CA GLN A 57 7.85 4.05 16.17
C GLN A 57 8.03 3.05 17.32
N ALA A 58 6.99 2.23 17.58
CA ALA A 58 7.05 1.15 18.56
C ALA A 58 7.74 -0.13 18.04
N ASN A 59 8.31 -0.13 16.83
CA ASN A 59 8.94 -1.29 16.19
C ASN A 59 8.03 -2.53 16.14
N GLN A 60 6.74 -2.33 15.84
CA GLN A 60 5.86 -3.47 15.58
C GLN A 60 6.33 -4.28 14.37
N SER A 61 5.92 -5.55 14.32
CA SER A 61 6.29 -6.45 13.22
C SER A 61 5.85 -5.90 11.86
N ALA A 62 6.66 -6.14 10.83
CA ALA A 62 6.35 -5.73 9.45
C ALA A 62 4.97 -6.26 9.00
N LYS A 63 4.62 -7.50 9.39
CA LYS A 63 3.32 -8.11 9.07
C LYS A 63 2.12 -7.32 9.60
N GLU A 64 2.20 -6.81 10.83
CA GLU A 64 1.13 -6.00 11.41
C GLU A 64 1.06 -4.62 10.78
N LEU A 65 2.21 -4.00 10.52
CA LEU A 65 2.27 -2.72 9.81
C LEU A 65 1.69 -2.80 8.40
N ASP A 66 2.00 -3.87 7.66
CA ASP A 66 1.48 -4.11 6.31
C ASP A 66 -0.03 -4.30 6.32
N LYS A 67 -0.56 -5.04 7.30
CA LYS A 67 -2.00 -5.22 7.47
C LYS A 67 -2.71 -3.90 7.75
N MET A 68 -2.17 -3.08 8.64
CA MET A 68 -2.73 -1.76 8.96
C MET A 68 -2.65 -0.81 7.76
N MET A 69 -1.52 -0.82 7.03
CA MET A 69 -1.33 -0.03 5.82
C MET A 69 -2.31 -0.43 4.72
N LEU A 70 -2.52 -1.73 4.50
CA LEU A 70 -3.47 -2.21 3.50
C LEU A 70 -4.90 -1.72 3.82
N ALA A 71 -5.32 -1.85 5.08
CA ALA A 71 -6.62 -1.37 5.52
C ALA A 71 -6.76 0.15 5.33
N LEU A 72 -5.71 0.93 5.63
CA LEU A 72 -5.69 2.37 5.39
C LEU A 72 -5.78 2.70 3.89
N LYS A 73 -5.02 2.00 3.04
CA LYS A 73 -5.01 2.21 1.57
C LYS A 73 -6.39 1.96 0.98
N GLN A 74 -7.02 0.85 1.36
CA GLN A 74 -8.37 0.48 0.94
C GLN A 74 -9.40 1.50 1.42
N LYS A 75 -9.32 1.93 2.69
CA LYS A 75 -10.24 2.93 3.24
C LYS A 75 -10.09 4.31 2.61
N ALA A 76 -8.86 4.73 2.33
CA ALA A 76 -8.58 6.05 1.76
C ALA A 76 -8.96 6.13 0.27
N THR A 77 -8.76 5.05 -0.49
CA THR A 77 -8.98 5.04 -1.95
C THR A 77 -10.32 4.41 -2.36
N GLY A 78 -10.92 3.59 -1.52
CA GLY A 78 -12.10 2.78 -1.85
C GLY A 78 -11.80 1.62 -2.82
N ILE A 79 -10.52 1.33 -3.07
CA ILE A 79 -10.06 0.31 -4.01
C ILE A 79 -9.59 -0.88 -3.19
N ASP A 80 -10.04 -2.09 -3.55
CA ASP A 80 -9.55 -3.30 -2.91
C ASP A 80 -8.18 -3.73 -3.45
N ILE A 81 -7.60 -4.79 -2.91
CA ILE A 81 -6.28 -5.25 -3.34
C ILE A 81 -6.29 -5.86 -4.75
N ALA A 82 -7.41 -6.44 -5.18
CA ALA A 82 -7.54 -7.09 -6.49
C ALA A 82 -7.63 -6.04 -7.59
N ASP A 83 -8.47 -5.03 -7.40
CA ASP A 83 -8.61 -3.87 -8.25
C ASP A 83 -7.32 -3.07 -8.32
N ALA A 84 -6.63 -2.87 -7.18
CA ALA A 84 -5.35 -2.18 -7.18
C ALA A 84 -4.27 -2.92 -8.00
N ARG A 85 -4.29 -4.25 -8.04
CA ARG A 85 -3.43 -5.05 -8.93
C ARG A 85 -3.84 -4.90 -10.39
N MET A 86 -5.13 -4.99 -10.71
CA MET A 86 -5.61 -4.80 -12.10
C MET A 86 -5.28 -3.41 -12.64
N MET A 87 -5.29 -2.40 -11.77
CA MET A 87 -4.95 -1.02 -12.11
C MET A 87 -3.43 -0.75 -12.17
N GLY A 88 -2.59 -1.76 -11.85
CA GLY A 88 -1.12 -1.61 -11.83
C GLY A 88 -0.58 -0.75 -10.68
N LEU A 89 -1.41 -0.44 -9.67
CA LEU A 89 -1.02 0.33 -8.47
C LEU A 89 -0.18 -0.50 -7.50
N ILE A 90 -0.33 -1.82 -7.56
CA ILE A 90 0.54 -2.78 -6.88
C ILE A 90 1.36 -3.46 -7.97
N PRO A 91 2.70 -3.34 -7.96
CA PRO A 91 3.52 -4.10 -8.87
C PRO A 91 3.28 -5.59 -8.62
N ASN A 92 2.94 -6.31 -9.69
CA ASN A 92 2.82 -7.76 -9.63
C ASN A 92 4.20 -8.34 -9.30
N TYR A 93 4.28 -9.09 -8.21
CA TYR A 93 5.54 -9.66 -7.74
C TYR A 93 6.15 -10.58 -8.81
N GLN A 94 5.32 -11.29 -9.58
CA GLN A 94 5.77 -12.13 -10.68
C GLN A 94 6.38 -11.30 -11.81
N ASP A 95 5.72 -10.22 -12.23
CA ASP A 95 6.26 -9.32 -13.25
C ASP A 95 7.52 -8.59 -12.77
N THR A 96 7.64 -8.33 -11.47
CA THR A 96 8.84 -7.72 -10.87
C THR A 96 10.02 -8.70 -10.88
N LEU A 97 9.76 -9.99 -10.62
CA LEU A 97 10.76 -11.06 -10.73
C LEU A 97 11.16 -11.32 -12.19
N ASP A 98 10.21 -11.32 -13.11
CA ASP A 98 10.43 -11.57 -14.53
C ASP A 98 11.19 -10.42 -15.22
N ASN A 99 11.06 -9.20 -14.71
CA ASN A 99 11.76 -8.00 -15.19
C ASN A 99 13.08 -7.69 -14.46
N LEU A 100 13.52 -8.53 -13.52
CA LEU A 100 14.83 -8.41 -12.87
C LEU A 100 15.86 -9.30 -13.56
N PRO A 101 16.64 -8.80 -14.54
CA PRO A 101 17.88 -9.46 -14.88
C PRO A 101 18.82 -9.31 -13.68
N PHE A 102 19.39 -10.41 -13.18
CA PHE A 102 20.50 -10.48 -12.20
C PHE A 102 20.24 -10.66 -10.69
N CYS A 103 19.02 -10.93 -10.19
CA CYS A 103 18.86 -11.20 -8.74
C CYS A 103 18.80 -12.69 -8.34
N ARG A 104 19.02 -13.64 -9.25
CA ARG A 104 19.00 -15.08 -8.91
C ARG A 104 20.22 -15.56 -8.12
N ASN A 105 21.32 -14.77 -8.08
CA ASN A 105 22.55 -15.13 -7.36
C ASN A 105 22.78 -14.36 -6.05
N ALA A 106 21.97 -13.34 -5.74
CA ALA A 106 22.14 -12.52 -4.52
C ALA A 106 21.12 -12.84 -3.43
N LEU A 107 19.98 -13.46 -3.78
CA LEU A 107 18.99 -13.97 -2.85
C LEU A 107 19.22 -15.47 -2.60
N SER A 108 20.40 -15.82 -2.09
CA SER A 108 20.56 -16.99 -1.23
C SER A 108 19.91 -16.70 0.14
N VAL A 109 18.67 -16.21 0.11
CA VAL A 109 17.84 -16.02 1.30
C VAL A 109 17.06 -17.30 1.42
N ASP A 110 17.45 -18.10 2.42
CA ASP A 110 16.73 -19.23 2.98
C ASP A 110 15.37 -19.49 2.31
N LEU A 111 15.40 -20.37 1.32
CA LEU A 111 14.25 -21.20 1.01
C LEU A 111 13.93 -21.91 2.33
N LEU A 112 12.95 -21.37 3.07
CA LEU A 112 12.20 -22.14 4.04
C LEU A 112 11.60 -23.32 3.27
N ILE A 113 12.35 -24.41 3.27
CA ILE A 113 11.81 -25.75 3.19
C ILE A 113 10.97 -25.88 4.47
N GLU A 114 9.68 -25.63 4.36
CA GLU A 114 8.72 -26.39 5.15
C GLU A 114 7.90 -27.25 4.19
N GLU A 115 8.11 -28.54 4.39
CA GLU A 115 7.57 -29.69 3.70
C GLU A 115 6.03 -29.69 3.71
N GLY A 116 5.41 -30.24 2.66
CA GLY A 116 4.05 -30.79 2.80
C GLY A 116 2.99 -30.42 1.76
N PHE A 117 3.31 -30.25 0.48
CA PHE A 117 2.29 -30.45 -0.57
C PHE A 117 2.22 -31.93 -0.94
N SER A 118 1.41 -32.68 -0.19
CA SER A 118 0.84 -33.96 -0.64
C SER A 118 -0.49 -33.67 -1.31
N TYR A 119 -0.56 -33.80 -2.64
CA TYR A 119 -1.83 -33.97 -3.33
C TYR A 119 -2.15 -35.47 -3.35
N GLU A 120 -3.06 -35.88 -2.48
CA GLU A 120 -3.98 -37.00 -2.75
C GLU A 120 -5.39 -36.42 -2.94
#